data_AF-A0AAE6D093-F1
#
_entry.id   AF-A0AAE6D093-F1
#
_cell.length_a   1.000
_cell.length_b   1.000
_cell.length_c   1.000
_cell.angle_alpha   90.00
_cell.angle_beta   90.00
_cell.angle_gamma   90.00
#
_symmetry.space_group_name_H-M   'P 1'
#
loop_
_entity.id
_entity.type
_entity.pdbx_description
1 polymer ?
#
loop_
_entity_poly.entity_id
_entity_poly.type
_entity_poly.pdbx_seq_one_letter_code
_entity_poly.pdbx_strand_id
1 'polypeptide(L)'
;MHKIICIKLIRFYQLFISPLKPRCCRYYPSCSEYALWQFKKNNIFKAFGAVCLRILKCNPFFKGGIDYPKISKHFDSGICFKPKINALKQLKYLYIPCKDNQFFLIKIIFSKDNPCQTIYLNKNAY
;
A
#
# COMPACT_ATOMS: atom_id res chain seq x y z
N MET A 1 18.79 -4.39 8.31
CA MET A 1 18.89 -5.80 7.86
C MET A 1 17.59 -6.59 8.02
N HIS A 2 16.98 -6.65 9.21
CA HIS A 2 15.77 -7.46 9.48
C HIS A 2 14.58 -7.28 8.52
N LYS A 3 14.26 -6.04 8.09
CA LYS A 3 13.12 -5.76 7.18
C LYS A 3 13.24 -6.46 5.81
N ILE A 4 14.47 -6.62 5.31
CA ILE A 4 14.73 -7.18 3.97
C ILE A 4 14.40 -8.67 3.94
N ILE A 5 14.70 -9.38 5.02
CA ILE A 5 14.44 -10.82 5.15
C ILE A 5 12.93 -11.08 5.06
N CYS A 6 12.12 -10.35 5.84
CA CYS A 6 10.66 -10.48 5.79
C CYS A 6 10.09 -10.17 4.40
N ILE A 7 10.60 -9.12 3.73
CA ILE A 7 10.13 -8.77 2.37
C ILE A 7 10.50 -9.87 1.36
N LYS A 8 11.69 -10.47 1.46
CA LYS A 8 12.11 -11.59 0.61
C LYS A 8 11.24 -12.81 0.85
N LEU A 9 10.94 -13.16 2.10
CA LEU A 9 10.05 -14.26 2.44
C LEU A 9 8.64 -14.07 1.87
N ILE A 10 8.07 -12.86 1.98
CA ILE A 10 6.76 -12.55 1.40
C ILE A 10 6.78 -12.66 -0.13
N ARG A 11 7.86 -12.19 -0.77
CA ARG A 11 8.00 -12.33 -2.23
C ARG A 11 8.16 -13.77 -2.68
N PHE A 12 8.94 -14.56 -1.93
CA PHE A 12 9.05 -16.00 -2.17
C PHE A 12 7.68 -16.65 -2.07
N TYR A 13 6.92 -16.36 -1.01
CA TYR A 13 5.53 -16.82 -0.87
C TYR A 13 4.64 -16.39 -2.06
N GLN A 14 4.73 -15.14 -2.52
CA GLN A 14 3.96 -14.64 -3.65
C GLN A 14 4.32 -15.33 -4.98
N LEU A 15 5.57 -15.73 -5.18
CA LEU A 15 6.04 -16.36 -6.41
C LEU A 15 5.79 -17.87 -6.44
N PHE A 16 5.97 -18.55 -5.31
CA PHE A 16 5.93 -20.02 -5.25
C PHE A 16 4.60 -20.58 -4.75
N ILE A 17 3.91 -19.88 -3.84
CA ILE A 17 2.71 -20.42 -3.16
C ILE A 17 1.45 -19.74 -3.68
N SER A 18 1.49 -18.43 -3.95
CA SER A 18 0.32 -17.70 -4.46
C SER A 18 -0.23 -18.19 -5.81
N PRO A 19 0.56 -18.64 -6.81
CA PRO A 19 -0.03 -19.13 -8.06
C PRO A 19 -0.75 -20.48 -7.90
N LEU A 20 -0.43 -21.25 -6.86
CA LEU A 20 -1.06 -22.55 -6.58
C LEU A 20 -2.36 -22.41 -5.78
N LYS A 21 -2.68 -21.22 -5.26
CA LYS A 21 -3.86 -21.00 -4.40
C LYS A 21 -4.86 -20.05 -5.07
N PRO A 22 -6.17 -20.36 -5.05
CA PRO A 22 -7.18 -19.42 -5.50
C PRO A 22 -7.15 -18.11 -4.70
N ARG A 23 -7.66 -17.02 -5.29
CA ARG A 23 -7.72 -15.70 -4.64
C ARG A 23 -8.77 -15.71 -3.52
N CYS A 24 -8.39 -16.18 -2.32
CA CYS A 24 -9.28 -16.28 -1.17
C CYS A 24 -9.25 -15.06 -0.23
N CYS A 25 -8.45 -14.03 -0.52
CA CYS A 25 -8.37 -12.85 0.34
C CYS A 25 -9.68 -12.06 0.31
N ARG A 26 -10.29 -11.85 1.48
CA ARG A 26 -11.54 -11.09 1.61
C ARG A 26 -11.35 -9.57 1.64
N TYR A 27 -10.13 -9.12 1.89
CA TYR A 27 -9.76 -7.71 1.94
C TYR A 27 -8.98 -7.28 0.70
N TYR A 28 -9.23 -6.06 0.27
CA TYR A 28 -8.42 -5.38 -0.75
C TYR A 28 -7.53 -4.29 -0.12
N PRO A 29 -6.24 -4.20 -0.45
CA PRO A 29 -5.44 -5.16 -1.23
C PRO A 29 -5.26 -6.51 -0.48
N SER A 30 -4.81 -7.54 -1.19
CA SER A 30 -4.61 -8.89 -0.64
C SER A 30 -3.69 -8.87 0.59
N CYS A 31 -3.83 -9.85 1.49
CA CYS A 31 -3.04 -9.91 2.72
C CYS A 31 -1.52 -9.91 2.48
N SER A 32 -1.05 -10.56 1.41
CA SER A 32 0.37 -10.58 1.02
C SER A 32 0.84 -9.22 0.49
N GLU A 33 0.03 -8.54 -0.33
CA GLU A 33 0.36 -7.20 -0.84
C GLU A 33 0.32 -6.16 0.28
N TYR A 34 -0.68 -6.25 1.16
CA TYR A 34 -0.78 -5.43 2.38
C TYR A 34 0.47 -5.60 3.26
N ALA A 35 0.90 -6.85 3.49
CA ALA A 35 2.11 -7.13 4.26
C ALA A 35 3.33 -6.48 3.61
N LEU A 36 3.49 -6.64 2.30
CA LEU A 36 4.60 -6.06 1.55
C LEU A 36 4.63 -4.52 1.63
N TRP A 37 3.47 -3.86 1.66
CA TRP A 37 3.38 -2.40 1.84
C TRP A 37 3.74 -1.99 3.27
N GLN A 38 3.24 -2.73 4.27
CA GLN A 38 3.53 -2.47 5.67
C GLN A 38 5.03 -2.62 5.99
N PHE A 39 5.67 -3.73 5.60
CA PHE A 39 7.10 -3.94 5.86
C PHE A 39 8.01 -2.96 5.12
N LYS A 40 7.57 -2.40 3.98
CA LYS A 40 8.33 -1.38 3.23
C LYS A 40 8.26 0.01 3.85
N LYS A 41 7.14 0.37 4.49
CA LYS A 41 6.90 1.75 4.95
C LYS A 41 6.94 1.91 6.46
N ASN A 42 6.62 0.88 7.23
CA ASN A 42 6.60 0.91 8.69
C ASN A 42 7.80 0.17 9.32
N ASN A 43 7.90 0.25 10.65
CA ASN A 43 8.84 -0.53 11.44
C ASN A 43 8.43 -2.00 11.51
N ILE A 44 9.40 -2.90 11.67
CA ILE A 44 9.16 -4.34 11.50
C ILE A 44 8.15 -4.88 12.51
N PHE A 45 8.25 -4.49 13.78
CA PHE A 45 7.32 -4.91 14.83
C PHE A 45 5.90 -4.38 14.61
N LYS A 46 5.77 -3.08 14.29
CA LYS A 46 4.48 -2.44 13.99
C LYS A 46 3.83 -3.06 12.74
N ALA A 47 4.64 -3.31 11.70
CA ALA A 47 4.19 -3.97 10.48
C ALA A 47 3.74 -5.41 10.74
N PHE A 48 4.52 -6.18 11.50
CA PHE A 48 4.22 -7.57 11.82
C PHE A 48 2.90 -7.68 12.59
N GLY A 49 2.71 -6.89 13.66
CA GLY A 49 1.46 -6.89 14.42
C GLY A 49 0.24 -6.53 13.56
N ALA A 50 0.33 -5.48 12.73
CA ALA A 50 -0.75 -5.08 11.84
C ALA A 50 -1.08 -6.13 10.76
N VAL A 51 -0.08 -6.87 10.28
CA VAL A 51 -0.25 -7.95 9.30
C VAL A 51 -0.87 -9.19 9.94
N CYS A 52 -0.35 -9.63 11.09
CA CYS A 52 -0.88 -10.77 11.82
C CYS A 52 -2.35 -10.56 12.18
N LEU A 53 -2.69 -9.39 12.73
CA LEU A 53 -4.07 -9.05 13.06
C LEU A 53 -4.99 -9.08 11.82
N ARG A 54 -4.49 -8.65 10.65
CA ARG A 54 -5.25 -8.69 9.41
C ARG A 54 -5.43 -10.11 8.87
N ILE A 55 -4.40 -10.97 8.99
CA ILE A 55 -4.49 -12.38 8.59
C ILE A 55 -5.53 -13.10 9.45
N LEU A 56 -5.53 -12.87 10.76
CA LEU A 56 -6.52 -13.43 11.69
C LEU A 56 -7.95 -12.98 11.34
N LYS A 57 -8.12 -11.73 10.92
CA LYS A 57 -9.41 -11.19 10.44
C LYS A 57 -9.80 -11.70 9.05
N CYS A 58 -8.87 -12.24 8.27
CA CYS A 58 -9.13 -12.73 6.91
C CYS A 58 -9.76 -14.13 6.94
N ASN A 59 -10.89 -14.25 7.60
CA ASN A 59 -11.69 -15.47 7.72
C ASN A 59 -13.16 -15.16 7.36
N PRO A 60 -14.00 -16.18 7.07
CA PRO A 60 -15.38 -15.96 6.63
C PRO A 60 -16.30 -15.36 7.72
N PHE A 61 -15.88 -15.33 8.98
CA PHE A 61 -16.65 -14.77 10.10
C PHE A 61 -16.61 -13.24 10.17
N PHE A 62 -15.68 -12.59 9.45
CA PHE A 62 -15.57 -11.13 9.42
C PHE A 62 -16.00 -10.57 8.07
N LYS A 63 -16.70 -9.42 8.08
CA LYS A 63 -17.03 -8.67 6.85
C LYS A 63 -15.74 -8.26 6.15
N GLY A 64 -15.66 -8.62 4.86
CA GLY A 64 -14.59 -8.17 3.96
C GLY A 64 -14.68 -6.68 3.68
N GLY A 65 -13.72 -6.16 2.92
CA GLY A 65 -13.75 -4.75 2.52
C GLY A 65 -12.42 -4.21 2.01
N ILE A 66 -12.38 -2.90 1.82
CA ILE A 66 -11.18 -2.17 1.43
C ILE A 66 -10.49 -1.67 2.69
N ASP A 67 -9.27 -2.12 2.92
CA ASP A 67 -8.47 -1.70 4.07
C ASP A 67 -7.03 -1.45 3.60
N TYR A 68 -6.64 -0.18 3.51
CA TYR A 68 -5.29 0.20 3.10
C TYR A 68 -4.36 0.33 4.32
N PRO A 69 -3.06 0.03 4.17
CA PRO A 69 -2.13 0.13 5.28
C PRO A 69 -1.99 1.58 5.74
N LYS A 70 -2.16 1.75 7.05
CA LYS A 70 -1.99 3.03 7.76
C LYS A 70 -0.55 3.21 8.19
N ILE A 71 -0.02 4.39 7.93
CA ILE A 71 1.35 4.78 8.27
C ILE A 71 1.27 6.05 9.10
N SER A 72 1.97 6.08 10.23
CA SER A 72 2.14 7.30 11.02
C SER A 72 3.39 8.01 10.52
N LYS A 73 3.26 9.25 10.03
CA LYS A 73 4.40 10.12 9.71
C LYS A 73 4.17 11.49 10.31
N HIS A 74 5.23 12.08 10.86
CA HIS A 74 5.23 13.51 11.13
C HIS A 74 5.48 14.22 9.80
N PHE A 75 4.58 15.11 9.40
CA PHE A 75 4.78 15.94 8.22
C PHE A 75 5.25 17.30 8.70
N ASP A 76 6.50 17.66 8.40
CA ASP A 76 7.02 18.97 8.76
C ASP A 76 6.33 20.00 7.86
N SER A 77 5.40 20.75 8.46
CA SER A 77 4.56 21.75 7.80
C SER A 77 5.39 22.97 7.39
N GLY A 78 6.11 22.85 6.27
CA GLY A 78 6.85 23.98 5.71
C GLY A 78 7.27 23.86 4.24
N ILE A 79 6.92 22.78 3.54
CA ILE A 79 7.44 22.51 2.20
C ILE A 79 6.33 22.70 1.15
N CYS A 80 6.39 23.81 0.42
CA CYS A 80 5.65 23.98 -0.84
C CYS A 80 6.26 23.05 -1.89
N PHE A 81 5.72 21.85 -2.02
CA PHE A 81 6.22 20.85 -2.97
C PHE A 81 5.79 21.24 -4.40
N LYS A 82 6.69 21.85 -5.18
CA LYS A 82 6.56 22.00 -6.65
C LYS A 82 7.32 20.86 -7.34
N PRO A 83 6.69 19.71 -7.64
CA PRO A 83 7.39 18.61 -8.28
C PRO A 83 7.68 18.92 -9.75
N LYS A 84 8.92 18.69 -10.21
CA LYS A 84 9.22 18.57 -11.65
C LYS A 84 8.43 17.38 -12.23
N ILE A 85 7.85 17.53 -13.42
CA ILE A 85 7.03 16.50 -14.10
C ILE A 85 7.78 15.15 -14.24
N ASN A 86 9.10 15.17 -14.43
CA ASN A 86 9.90 13.94 -14.46
C ASN A 86 9.96 13.18 -13.12
N ALA A 87 9.78 13.88 -11.99
CA ALA A 87 9.69 13.26 -10.66
C ALA A 87 8.33 12.57 -10.43
N LEU A 88 7.32 12.82 -11.27
CA LEU A 88 6.03 12.13 -11.18
C LEU A 88 6.12 10.69 -11.72
N LYS A 89 7.00 10.42 -12.71
CA LYS A 89 7.19 9.08 -13.30
C LYS A 89 7.73 8.04 -12.30
N GLN A 90 8.36 8.47 -11.21
CA GLN A 90 8.88 7.60 -10.15
C GLN A 90 7.91 7.42 -8.97
N LEU A 91 6.71 8.02 -9.02
CA LEU A 91 5.73 7.91 -7.95
C LEU A 91 5.07 6.53 -7.94
N LYS A 92 5.41 5.74 -6.94
CA LYS A 92 4.87 4.38 -6.76
C LYS A 92 3.69 4.31 -5.79
N TYR A 93 3.60 5.26 -4.85
CA TYR A 93 2.57 5.29 -3.83
C TYR A 93 2.08 6.73 -3.59
N LEU A 94 0.77 6.87 -3.44
CA LEU A 94 0.08 8.07 -2.97
C LEU A 94 -0.19 7.95 -1.47
N TYR A 95 0.04 9.04 -0.74
CA TYR A 95 -0.31 9.15 0.69
C TYR A 95 -1.54 10.03 0.80
N ILE A 96 -2.63 9.48 1.35
CA ILE A 96 -3.85 10.24 1.63
C ILE A 96 -3.86 10.55 3.13
N PRO A 97 -3.92 11.83 3.54
CA PRO A 97 -4.00 12.18 4.95
C PRO A 97 -5.31 11.65 5.54
N CYS A 98 -5.18 11.03 6.70
CA CYS A 98 -6.25 10.66 7.62
C CYS A 98 -6.03 11.48 8.90
N LYS A 99 -7.09 11.76 9.67
CA LYS A 99 -7.00 12.53 10.92
C LYS A 99 -5.85 11.99 11.81
N ASP A 100 -5.18 12.88 12.54
CA ASP A 100 -4.14 12.58 13.54
C ASP A 100 -2.81 12.01 12.99
N ASN A 101 -2.20 12.67 11.99
CA ASN A 101 -0.88 12.30 11.42
C ASN A 101 -0.81 10.87 10.84
N GLN A 102 -1.96 10.29 10.51
CA GLN A 102 -2.06 8.99 9.85
C GLN A 102 -2.22 9.18 8.35
N PHE A 103 -1.60 8.31 7.55
CA PHE A 103 -1.71 8.35 6.10
C PHE A 103 -2.08 6.97 5.58
N PHE A 104 -3.06 6.92 4.66
CA PHE A 104 -3.32 5.73 3.86
C PHE A 104 -2.31 5.65 2.73
N LEU A 105 -1.74 4.47 2.53
CA LEU A 105 -0.88 4.20 1.39
C LEU A 105 -1.69 3.54 0.28
N ILE A 106 -1.81 4.21 -0.87
CA ILE A 106 -2.39 3.63 -2.08
C ILE A 106 -1.29 3.49 -3.13
N LYS A 107 -1.12 2.29 -3.68
CA LYS A 107 -0.17 2.04 -4.76
C LYS A 107 -0.76 2.56 -6.08
N ILE A 108 0.02 3.37 -6.79
CA ILE A 108 -0.36 3.87 -8.12
C ILE A 108 0.10 2.83 -9.14
N ILE A 109 -0.81 2.39 -10.01
CA ILE A 109 -0.48 1.55 -11.15
C ILE A 109 -0.28 2.48 -12.35
N PHE A 110 0.89 3.11 -12.44
CA PHE A 110 1.26 3.78 -13.69
C PHE A 110 1.59 2.67 -14.71
N SER A 111 0.65 2.42 -15.63
CA SER A 111 0.90 1.55 -16.78
C SER A 111 1.99 2.22 -17.62
N LYS A 112 3.10 1.52 -17.84
CA LYS A 112 4.30 2.07 -18.48
C LYS A 112 4.07 2.45 -19.95
N ASP A 113 2.91 2.07 -20.52
CA ASP A 113 2.63 2.15 -21.95
C ASP A 113 1.74 3.34 -22.38
N ASN A 114 1.30 4.21 -21.46
CA ASN A 114 0.56 5.43 -21.85
C ASN A 114 0.83 6.59 -20.88
N PRO A 115 1.81 7.47 -21.14
CA PRO A 115 2.05 8.66 -20.32
C PRO A 115 0.97 9.76 -20.46
N CYS A 116 -0.08 9.55 -21.28
CA CYS A 116 -1.04 10.59 -21.68
C CYS A 116 -2.42 10.53 -21.02
N GLN A 117 -2.73 9.57 -20.12
CA GLN A 117 -3.87 9.77 -19.20
C GLN A 117 -3.39 10.56 -17.99
N THR A 118 -3.15 11.85 -18.25
CA THR A 118 -3.18 12.89 -17.24
C THR A 118 -4.54 12.78 -16.58
N ILE A 119 -4.58 12.22 -15.37
CA ILE A 119 -5.70 12.39 -14.45
C ILE A 119 -5.69 13.87 -14.08
N TYR A 120 -6.17 14.72 -15.00
CA TYR A 120 -6.92 15.89 -14.61
C TYR A 120 -8.14 15.30 -13.91
N LEU A 121 -8.13 15.32 -12.57
CA LEU A 121 -9.38 15.38 -11.85
C LEU A 121 -10.05 16.65 -12.37
N ASN A 122 -10.94 16.45 -13.34
CA ASN A 122 -11.88 17.46 -13.78
C ASN A 122 -12.56 17.97 -12.51
N LYS A 123 -12.32 19.24 -12.17
CA LYS A 123 -12.99 19.91 -11.05
C LYS A 123 -14.49 20.10 -11.31
N ASN A 124 -15.00 19.66 -12.46
CA ASN A 124 -16.40 19.76 -12.90
C ASN A 124 -16.92 18.40 -13.43
N ALA A 125 -17.01 17.40 -12.58
CA ALA A 125 -17.78 16.19 -12.88
C ALA A 125 -18.70 15.85 -11.70
N TYR A 126 -19.84 16.56 -11.71
CA TYR A 126 -21.09 16.40 -10.95
C TYR A 126 -21.03 16.50 -9.42
#